data_AF-A0A2Z2GUS5-F1
#
_entry.id   AF-A0A2Z2GUS5-F1
#
_cell.length_a   1.000
_cell.length_b   1.000
_cell.length_c   1.000
_cell.angle_alpha   90.00
_cell.angle_beta   90.00
_cell.angle_gamma   90.00
#
_symmetry.space_group_name_H-M   'P 1'
#
loop_
_entity.id
_entity.type
_entity.pdbx_description
1 polymer ?
#
loop_
_entity_poly.entity_id
_entity_poly.type
_entity_poly.pdbx_seq_one_letter_code
_entity_poly.pdbx_strand_id
1 'polypeptide(L)'
;TEPTIVYYLENPPTRDELVKLIADMGISVRALLRKNVEPYEELGLAEDKFTDDQLTDFMLQHPILINRPIVVTRLGTRLCRPSEVVLEILP
;
A
#
# COMPACT_ATOMS: atom_id res chain seq x y z
N THR A 1 -14.76 12.15 -13.85
CA THR A 1 -13.61 13.06 -13.76
C THR A 1 -12.35 12.22 -13.82
N GLU A 2 -11.26 12.79 -14.33
CA GLU A 2 -9.96 12.12 -14.28
C GLU A 2 -9.45 12.03 -12.83
N PRO A 3 -8.76 10.95 -12.44
CA PRO A 3 -8.21 10.81 -11.10
C PRO A 3 -6.97 11.69 -10.92
N THR A 4 -6.73 12.12 -9.67
CA THR A 4 -5.41 12.64 -9.29
C THR A 4 -4.42 11.47 -9.27
N ILE A 5 -3.32 11.60 -10.02
CA ILE A 5 -2.27 10.56 -10.10
C ILE A 5 -1.12 10.94 -9.16
N VAL A 6 -0.79 10.05 -8.23
CA VAL A 6 0.35 10.19 -7.32
C VAL A 6 1.41 9.14 -7.66
N TYR A 7 2.59 9.59 -8.08
CA TYR A 7 3.76 8.73 -8.28
C TYR A 7 4.37 8.37 -6.92
N TYR A 8 3.79 7.40 -6.23
CA TYR A 8 4.11 7.04 -4.84
C TYR A 8 5.57 6.66 -4.57
N LEU A 9 6.34 6.28 -5.60
CA LEU A 9 7.77 6.03 -5.47
C LEU A 9 8.59 7.31 -5.28
N GLU A 10 8.10 8.42 -5.83
CA GLU A 10 8.73 9.75 -5.75
C GLU A 10 8.09 10.59 -4.63
N ASN A 11 6.78 10.44 -4.45
CA ASN A 11 5.96 11.19 -3.50
C ASN A 11 5.15 10.19 -2.65
N PRO A 12 5.80 9.45 -1.74
CA PRO A 12 5.10 8.50 -0.88
C PRO A 12 4.12 9.22 0.05
N PRO A 13 3.05 8.55 0.51
CA PRO A 13 2.19 9.09 1.54
C PRO A 13 2.98 9.33 2.84
N THR A 14 2.50 10.27 3.64
CA THR A 14 2.94 10.40 5.04
C THR A 14 2.54 9.16 5.85
N ARG A 15 3.11 9.00 7.05
CA ARG A 15 2.76 7.88 7.95
C ARG A 15 1.26 7.83 8.25
N ASP A 16 0.68 8.97 8.61
CA ASP A 16 -0.74 9.07 8.96
C ASP A 16 -1.63 8.74 7.76
N GLU A 17 -1.26 9.18 6.56
CA GLU A 17 -1.95 8.83 5.32
C GLU A 17 -1.84 7.34 5.02
N LEU A 18 -0.66 6.73 5.15
CA LEU A 18 -0.47 5.30 4.89
C LEU A 18 -1.26 4.42 5.86
N VAL A 19 -1.24 4.75 7.15
CA VAL A 19 -2.03 4.07 8.19
C VAL A 19 -3.52 4.18 7.87
N LYS A 20 -3.99 5.37 7.48
CA LYS A 20 -5.38 5.58 7.08
C LYS A 20 -5.75 4.77 5.83
N LEU A 21 -4.91 4.77 4.80
CA LEU A 21 -5.15 4.01 3.57
C LEU A 21 -5.27 2.51 3.86
N ILE A 22 -4.39 1.96 4.72
CA ILE A 22 -4.45 0.55 5.11
C ILE A 22 -5.76 0.24 5.85
N ALA A 23 -6.16 1.08 6.79
CA ALA A 23 -7.42 0.94 7.50
C ALA A 23 -8.63 0.99 6.56
N ASP A 24 -8.67 1.96 5.64
CA ASP A 24 -9.77 2.14 4.68
C ASP A 24 -9.84 0.98 3.66
N MET A 25 -8.71 0.32 3.36
CA MET A 25 -8.65 -0.89 2.53
C MET A 25 -9.17 -2.15 3.23
N GLY A 26 -9.19 -2.17 4.57
CA GLY A 26 -9.60 -3.33 5.35
C GLY A 26 -8.68 -4.55 5.21
N ILE A 27 -7.39 -4.33 4.93
CA ILE A 27 -6.37 -5.38 4.81
C ILE A 27 -5.33 -5.25 5.93
N SER A 28 -4.56 -6.31 6.19
CA SER A 28 -3.41 -6.20 7.09
C SER A 28 -2.26 -5.43 6.46
N VAL A 29 -1.40 -4.80 7.27
CA VAL A 29 -0.20 -4.09 6.79
C VAL A 29 0.67 -5.01 5.95
N ARG A 30 0.87 -6.25 6.41
CA ARG A 30 1.64 -7.28 5.68
C ARG A 30 1.05 -7.61 4.30
N ALA A 31 -0.27 -7.56 4.13
CA ALA A 31 -0.91 -7.81 2.83
C ALA A 31 -0.61 -6.70 1.81
N LEU A 32 -0.26 -5.50 2.27
CA LEU A 32 0.15 -4.39 1.42
C LEU A 32 1.60 -4.51 0.94
N LEU A 33 2.43 -5.37 1.54
CA LEU A 33 3.82 -5.52 1.11
C LEU A 33 3.92 -6.12 -0.29
N ARG A 34 4.68 -5.45 -1.14
CA ARG A 34 5.08 -5.93 -2.45
C ARG A 34 6.24 -6.90 -2.27
N LYS A 35 6.00 -8.15 -2.66
CA LYS A 35 7.02 -9.21 -2.73
C LYS A 35 7.87 -9.08 -4.00
N ASN A 36 8.99 -9.80 -4.05
CA ASN A 36 9.92 -9.87 -5.20
C ASN A 36 10.46 -8.49 -5.59
N VAL A 37 10.82 -7.69 -4.58
CA VAL A 37 11.55 -6.44 -4.72
C VAL A 37 12.73 -6.49 -3.75
N GLU A 38 13.84 -5.88 -4.14
CA GLU A 38 15.11 -5.97 -3.42
C GLU A 38 14.99 -5.70 -1.90
N PRO A 39 14.34 -4.61 -1.42
CA PRO A 39 14.20 -4.39 0.02
C PRO A 39 13.40 -5.46 0.75
N TYR A 40 12.45 -6.14 0.08
CA TYR A 40 11.67 -7.20 0.71
C TYR A 40 12.54 -8.42 1.02
N GLU A 41 13.47 -8.73 0.11
CA GLU A 41 14.39 -9.86 0.21
C GLU A 41 15.54 -9.56 1.18
N GLU A 42 16.19 -8.40 1.04
CA GLU A 42 17.33 -7.99 1.86
C GLU A 42 16.97 -7.79 3.34
N LEU A 43 15.79 -7.23 3.63
CA LEU A 43 15.31 -7.02 4.99
C LEU A 43 14.67 -8.29 5.59
N GLY A 44 14.54 -9.37 4.80
CA GLY A 44 13.95 -10.62 5.25
C GLY A 44 12.46 -10.50 5.63
N LEU A 45 11.70 -9.63 4.94
CA LEU A 45 10.31 -9.32 5.30
C LEU A 45 9.33 -10.49 5.15
N ALA A 46 9.79 -11.62 4.58
CA ALA A 46 9.06 -12.88 4.57
C ALA A 46 8.91 -13.50 5.97
N GLU A 47 9.80 -13.18 6.91
CA GLU A 47 9.75 -13.70 8.27
C GLU A 47 8.61 -13.07 9.07
N ASP A 48 7.91 -13.89 9.86
CA ASP A 48 6.81 -13.44 10.72
C ASP A 48 7.29 -12.94 12.08
N LYS A 49 8.20 -11.95 12.05
CA LYS A 49 8.82 -11.34 13.23
C LYS A 49 8.66 -9.83 13.33
N PHE A 50 8.00 -9.23 12.34
CA PHE A 50 7.83 -7.78 12.25
C PHE A 50 6.42 -7.38 12.65
N THR A 51 6.33 -6.35 13.48
CA THR A 51 5.07 -5.71 13.84
C THR A 51 4.54 -4.84 12.69
N ASP A 52 3.24 -4.56 12.72
CA ASP A 52 2.58 -3.69 11.74
C ASP A 52 3.22 -2.28 11.68
N ASP A 53 3.64 -1.73 12.82
CA ASP A 53 4.35 -0.44 12.87
C ASP A 53 5.71 -0.51 12.16
N GLN A 54 6.49 -1.57 12.39
CA GLN A 54 7.78 -1.77 11.72
C GLN A 54 7.60 -1.94 10.21
N LEU A 55 6.60 -2.71 9.77
CA LEU A 55 6.30 -2.90 8.35
C LEU A 55 5.86 -1.58 7.69
N THR A 56 5.10 -0.76 8.40
CA THR A 56 4.70 0.58 7.95
C THR A 56 5.92 1.48 7.79
N ASP A 57 6.82 1.49 8.77
CA ASP A 57 8.04 2.31 8.70
C ASP A 57 8.98 1.85 7.57
N PHE A 58 9.10 0.54 7.31
CA PHE A 58 9.82 0.03 6.14
C PHE A 58 9.20 0.49 4.82
N MET A 59 7.86 0.50 4.71
CA MET A 59 7.17 1.00 3.51
C MET A 59 7.42 2.49 3.27
N LEU A 60 7.56 3.30 4.32
CA LEU A 60 7.88 4.73 4.21
C LEU A 60 9.34 4.96 3.82
N GLN A 61 10.27 4.16 4.35
CA GLN A 61 11.69 4.23 4.01
C GLN A 61 11.98 3.67 2.61
N HIS A 62 11.24 2.66 2.19
CA HIS A 62 11.37 2.00 0.90
C HIS A 62 9.99 1.94 0.20
N PRO A 63 9.54 3.05 -0.42
CA PRO A 63 8.21 3.10 -1.05
C PRO A 63 7.92 1.98 -2.05
N ILE A 64 8.95 1.39 -2.68
CA ILE A 64 8.80 0.22 -3.56
C ILE A 64 8.14 -1.00 -2.89
N LEU A 65 8.18 -1.09 -1.56
CA LEU A 65 7.49 -2.08 -0.76
C LEU A 65 5.97 -1.89 -0.73
N ILE A 66 5.45 -0.71 -1.05
CA ILE A 66 4.00 -0.48 -1.13
C ILE A 66 3.48 -1.13 -2.42
N ASN A 67 2.62 -2.13 -2.29
CA ASN A 67 1.99 -2.78 -3.43
C ASN A 67 0.97 -1.86 -4.09
N ARG A 68 0.72 -2.08 -5.39
CA ARG A 68 0.06 -1.09 -6.26
C ARG A 68 -0.92 -1.73 -7.26
N PRO A 69 -1.90 -0.95 -7.77
CA PRO A 69 -2.24 0.42 -7.35
C PRO A 69 -3.16 0.46 -6.13
N ILE A 70 -3.01 1.50 -5.30
CA ILE A 70 -4.02 1.90 -4.30
C ILE A 70 -4.90 2.96 -4.95
N VAL A 71 -6.22 2.79 -4.90
CA VAL A 71 -7.19 3.74 -5.44
C VAL A 71 -8.13 4.18 -4.33
N VAL A 72 -8.38 5.49 -4.25
CA VAL A 72 -9.29 6.13 -3.29
C VAL A 72 -10.42 6.80 -4.05
N THR A 73 -11.66 6.53 -3.66
CA THR A 73 -12.84 7.27 -4.14
C THR A 73 -13.75 7.62 -2.95
N ARG A 74 -14.84 8.34 -3.22
CA ARG A 74 -15.88 8.60 -2.21
C ARG A 74 -16.58 7.33 -1.68
N LEU A 75 -16.47 6.20 -2.39
CA LEU A 75 -17.11 4.93 -2.01
C LEU A 75 -16.17 4.04 -1.19
N GLY A 76 -14.86 4.25 -1.27
CA GLY A 76 -13.88 3.54 -0.47
C GLY A 76 -12.47 3.56 -1.04
N THR A 77 -11.58 2.82 -0.38
CA THR A 77 -10.18 2.66 -0.76
C THR A 77 -9.88 1.19 -1.04
N ARG A 78 -9.15 0.86 -2.10
CA ARG A 78 -8.76 -0.52 -2.44
C ARG A 78 -7.35 -0.62 -2.99
N LEU A 79 -6.64 -1.68 -2.59
CA LEU A 79 -5.53 -2.24 -3.35
C LEU A 79 -6.13 -2.99 -4.54
N CYS A 80 -6.08 -2.40 -5.74
CA CYS A 80 -6.76 -2.94 -6.91
C CYS A 80 -5.95 -4.06 -7.56
N ARG A 81 -5.89 -5.21 -6.89
CA ARG A 81 -5.23 -6.42 -7.34
C ARG A 81 -6.17 -7.62 -7.14
N PRO A 82 -6.82 -8.13 -8.21
CA PRO A 82 -6.64 -7.73 -9.62
C PRO A 82 -7.26 -6.36 -9.94
N SER A 83 -6.95 -5.81 -11.11
CA SER A 83 -7.30 -4.41 -11.47
C SER A 83 -8.79 -4.09 -11.38
N GLU A 84 -9.63 -5.07 -11.69
CA GLU A 84 -11.09 -4.99 -11.70
C GLU A 84 -11.71 -4.76 -10.31
N VAL A 85 -10.96 -4.96 -9.22
CA VAL A 85 -11.37 -4.55 -7.87
C VAL A 85 -11.71 -3.07 -7.80
N VAL A 86 -11.13 -2.24 -8.69
CA VAL A 86 -11.47 -0.82 -8.80
C VAL A 86 -12.96 -0.59 -9.09
N LEU A 87 -13.61 -1.52 -9.81
CA LEU A 87 -15.03 -1.43 -10.16
C LEU A 87 -15.95 -1.45 -8.93
N GLU A 88 -15.50 -2.01 -7.80
CA GLU A 88 -16.26 -2.00 -6.55
C GLU A 88 -16.39 -0.60 -5.92
N ILE A 89 -15.47 0.30 -6.27
CA ILE A 89 -15.37 1.64 -5.67
C ILE A 89 -15.51 2.76 -6.70
N LEU A 90 -15.83 2.46 -7.96
CA LEU A 90 -16.14 3.48 -8.96
C LEU A 90 -17.59 3.97 -8.82
N PRO A 91 -17.83 5.29 -8.88
CA PRO A 91 -19.16 5.89 -8.72
C PRO A 91 -20.10 5.71 -9.91
#